data_AF-A0A0S7ET38-F1
#
_entry.id   AF-A0A0S7ET38-F1
#
_cell.length_a   1.000
_cell.length_b   1.000
_cell.length_c   1.000
_cell.angle_alpha   90.00
_cell.angle_beta   90.00
_cell.angle_gamma   90.00
#
_symmetry.space_group_name_H-M   'P 1'
#
loop_
_entity.id
_entity.type
_entity.pdbx_description
1 polymer ?
#
loop_
_entity_poly.entity_id
_entity_poly.type
_entity_poly.pdbx_seq_one_letter_code
_entity_poly.pdbx_strand_id
1 'polypeptide(L)'
;HRERIRREIRKELKIKEGAENLRRATTDKRNAHQVDSQLRSSNRKLDNLHAQLQELDAHIVVKGGEESKDECPRSPGAESRTSAHKERIAALERQLNIELKVKQGVENMIPIYANGSTKDKKMLQTAQQMLQDSKTKIDKQLTCR
;
A
#
# COMPACT_ATOMS: atom_id res chain seq x y z
N HIS A 1 22.31 2.17 12.91
CA HIS A 1 22.24 1.72 11.49
C HIS A 1 20.81 1.82 10.91
N ARG A 2 19.78 1.21 11.52
CA ARG A 2 18.37 1.32 11.07
C ARG A 2 17.84 2.75 10.86
N GLU A 3 18.21 3.68 11.73
CA GLU A 3 17.81 5.09 11.60
C GLU A 3 18.44 5.78 10.38
N ARG A 4 19.61 5.32 9.92
CA ARG A 4 20.21 5.81 8.69
C ARG A 4 19.36 5.37 7.49
N ILE A 5 18.98 4.10 7.44
CA ILE A 5 18.10 3.56 6.39
C ILE A 5 16.72 4.23 6.41
N ARG A 6 16.10 4.40 7.59
CA ARG A 6 14.82 5.13 7.71
C ARG A 6 14.92 6.58 7.24
N ARG A 7 16.05 7.26 7.49
CA ARG A 7 16.30 8.62 6.96
C ARG A 7 16.47 8.62 5.44
N GLU A 8 17.16 7.62 4.88
CA GLU A 8 17.32 7.49 3.43
C GLU A 8 16.00 7.19 2.74
N ILE A 9 15.16 6.31 3.28
CA ILE A 9 13.81 6.04 2.76
C ILE A 9 12.99 7.34 2.69
N ARG A 10 12.99 8.15 3.77
CA ARG A 10 12.27 9.43 3.78
C ARG A 10 12.80 10.41 2.74
N LYS A 11 14.12 10.48 2.55
CA LYS A 11 14.73 11.32 1.50
C LYS A 11 14.33 10.85 0.11
N GLU A 12 14.42 9.55 -0.13
CA GLU A 12 14.12 8.94 -1.43
C GLU A 12 12.62 9.09 -1.78
N LEU A 13 11.72 8.95 -0.81
CA LEU A 13 10.29 9.23 -0.99
C LEU A 13 10.02 10.68 -1.42
N LYS A 14 10.71 11.67 -0.83
CA LYS A 14 10.57 13.07 -1.25
C LYS A 14 11.08 13.30 -2.67
N ILE A 15 12.18 12.64 -3.05
CA ILE A 15 12.71 12.71 -4.42
C ILE A 15 11.70 12.11 -5.40
N LYS A 16 11.13 10.95 -5.06
CA LYS A 16 10.10 10.29 -5.86
C LYS A 16 8.88 11.19 -6.04
N GLU A 17 8.36 11.78 -4.97
CA GLU A 17 7.22 12.71 -5.03
C GLU A 17 7.52 13.92 -5.94
N GLY A 18 8.71 14.50 -5.83
CA GLY A 18 9.16 15.58 -6.70
C GLY A 18 9.23 15.16 -8.17
N ALA A 19 9.75 13.96 -8.46
CA ALA A 19 9.81 13.41 -9.81
C ALA A 19 8.40 13.05 -10.36
N GLU A 20 7.47 12.59 -9.52
CA GLU A 20 6.08 12.34 -9.92
C GLU A 20 5.36 13.63 -10.26
N ASN A 21 5.58 14.70 -9.49
CA ASN A 21 5.04 16.02 -9.80
C ASN A 21 5.64 16.57 -11.11
N LEU A 22 6.96 16.46 -11.28
CA LEU A 22 7.64 16.86 -12.50
C LEU A 22 7.12 16.08 -13.72
N ARG A 23 6.85 14.78 -13.57
CA ARG A 23 6.26 13.95 -14.61
C ARG A 23 4.89 14.46 -15.04
N ARG A 24 4.03 14.83 -14.08
CA ARG A 24 2.69 15.37 -14.35
C ARG A 24 2.75 16.73 -15.07
N ALA A 25 3.73 17.55 -14.73
CA ALA A 25 3.94 18.86 -15.34
C ALA A 25 4.64 18.79 -16.72
N THR A 26 5.30 17.68 -17.05
CA THR A 26 6.08 17.53 -18.27
C THR A 26 5.20 17.16 -19.47
N THR A 27 5.21 18.00 -20.50
CA THR A 27 4.52 17.76 -21.78
C THR A 27 5.46 17.29 -22.90
N ASP A 28 6.76 17.53 -22.77
CA ASP A 28 7.78 17.09 -23.73
C ASP A 28 8.10 15.60 -23.58
N LYS A 29 8.14 14.88 -24.72
CA LYS A 29 8.34 13.43 -24.73
C LYS A 29 9.73 13.02 -24.24
N ARG A 30 10.81 13.74 -24.56
CA ARG A 30 12.17 13.35 -24.14
C ARG A 30 12.35 13.55 -22.64
N ASN A 31 11.85 14.67 -22.12
CA ASN A 31 11.87 14.95 -20.68
C ASN A 31 11.03 13.94 -19.90
N ALA A 32 9.86 13.54 -20.44
CA ALA A 32 9.02 12.52 -19.80
C ALA A 32 9.76 11.18 -19.64
N HIS A 33 10.54 10.75 -20.64
CA HIS A 33 11.33 9.51 -20.56
C HIS A 33 12.43 9.59 -19.50
N GLN A 34 13.07 10.75 -19.35
CA GLN A 34 14.10 10.97 -18.34
C GLN A 34 13.51 10.89 -16.93
N VAL A 35 12.37 11.55 -16.70
CA VAL A 35 11.67 11.52 -15.42
C VAL A 35 11.15 10.11 -15.11
N ASP A 36 10.65 9.38 -16.10
CA ASP A 36 10.27 7.97 -15.96
C ASP A 36 11.45 7.07 -15.55
N SER A 37 12.62 7.32 -16.12
CA SER A 37 13.85 6.61 -15.73
C SER A 37 14.23 6.90 -14.28
N GLN A 38 14.13 8.16 -13.86
CA GLN A 38 14.38 8.58 -12.49
C GLN A 38 13.41 7.93 -11.51
N LEU A 39 12.12 7.86 -11.84
CA LEU A 39 11.11 7.19 -11.02
C LEU A 39 11.37 5.70 -10.87
N ARG A 40 11.74 5.01 -11.95
CA ARG A 40 12.12 3.59 -11.89
C ARG A 40 13.35 3.36 -11.00
N SER A 41 14.34 4.23 -11.10
CA SER A 41 15.55 4.17 -10.26
C SER A 41 15.21 4.38 -8.78
N SER A 42 14.40 5.41 -8.48
CA SER A 42 13.97 5.73 -7.11
C SER A 42 13.14 4.61 -6.49
N ASN A 43 12.23 3.99 -7.26
CA ASN A 43 11.48 2.81 -6.82
C ASN A 43 12.39 1.63 -6.45
N ARG A 44 13.34 1.27 -7.33
CA ARG A 44 14.28 0.18 -7.06
C ARG A 44 15.11 0.44 -5.80
N LYS A 45 15.50 1.68 -5.57
CA LYS A 45 16.26 2.07 -4.38
C LYS A 45 15.41 2.00 -3.11
N LEU A 46 14.14 2.42 -3.16
CA LEU A 46 13.20 2.26 -2.05
C LEU A 46 12.99 0.78 -1.71
N ASP A 47 12.81 -0.09 -2.70
CA ASP A 47 12.65 -1.53 -2.49
C ASP A 47 13.87 -2.13 -1.80
N ASN A 48 15.08 -1.75 -2.26
CA ASN A 48 16.33 -2.20 -1.65
C ASN A 48 16.50 -1.71 -0.21
N LEU A 49 16.19 -0.43 0.07
CA LEU A 49 16.25 0.13 1.42
C LEU A 49 15.23 -0.52 2.35
N HIS A 50 14.02 -0.81 1.87
CA HIS A 50 13.01 -1.54 2.64
C HIS A 50 13.46 -2.98 2.93
N ALA A 51 14.03 -3.68 1.96
CA ALA A 51 14.56 -5.02 2.15
C ALA A 51 15.68 -5.04 3.21
N GLN A 52 16.63 -4.10 3.14
CA GLN A 52 17.69 -3.96 4.15
C GLN A 52 17.14 -3.63 5.54
N LEU A 53 16.14 -2.73 5.63
CA LEU A 53 15.51 -2.41 6.90
C LEU A 53 14.83 -3.64 7.51
N GLN A 54 14.11 -4.40 6.68
CA GLN A 54 13.42 -5.62 7.08
C GLN A 54 14.40 -6.71 7.55
N GLU A 55 15.52 -6.89 6.85
CA GLU A 55 16.58 -7.82 7.26
C GLU A 55 17.18 -7.43 8.61
N LEU A 56 17.41 -6.15 8.83
CA LEU A 56 17.91 -5.65 10.12
C LEU A 56 16.90 -5.78 11.24
N ASP A 57 15.60 -5.63 10.96
CA ASP A 57 14.54 -5.84 11.93
C ASP A 57 14.36 -7.33 12.26
N ALA A 58 14.53 -8.21 11.27
CA ALA A 58 14.55 -9.66 11.48
C ALA A 58 15.69 -10.12 12.40
N HIS A 59 16.87 -9.48 12.31
CA HIS A 59 17.99 -9.74 13.22
C HIS A 59 17.78 -9.23 14.66
N ILE A 60 16.71 -8.47 14.96
CA ILE A 60 16.33 -8.14 16.35
C ILE A 60 15.63 -9.32 17.01
N VAL A 61 14.75 -10.02 16.27
CA VAL A 61 13.92 -11.10 16.82
C VAL A 61 14.75 -12.34 17.14
N VAL A 62 15.94 -12.48 16.54
CA VAL A 62 16.86 -13.61 16.79
C VAL A 62 17.86 -13.30 17.91
N LYS A 63 18.13 -12.02 18.24
CA LYS A 63 19.18 -11.61 19.19
C LYS A 63 18.62 -11.09 20.53
N GLY A 64 17.63 -11.80 21.06
CA GLY A 64 17.04 -11.57 22.39
C GLY A 64 17.17 -12.76 23.35
N GLY A 65 18.00 -13.74 23.01
CA GLY A 65 18.27 -14.92 23.84
C GLY A 65 19.64 -15.47 23.51
N GLU A 66 20.68 -14.87 24.08
CA GLU A 66 21.96 -15.56 24.23
C GLU A 66 21.79 -16.61 25.36
N GLU A 67 22.66 -17.63 25.35
CA GLU A 67 22.91 -18.62 26.41
C GLU A 67 21.83 -19.68 26.76
N SER A 68 21.78 -20.76 25.96
CA SER A 68 21.89 -22.12 26.53
C SER A 68 22.08 -23.17 25.44
N LYS A 69 23.00 -24.09 25.73
CA LYS A 69 23.08 -25.40 25.09
C LYS A 69 21.68 -26.03 25.12
N ASP A 70 21.14 -26.43 23.98
CA ASP A 70 20.40 -27.68 23.93
C ASP A 70 20.14 -28.14 22.49
N GLU A 71 20.49 -29.40 22.29
CA GLU A 71 19.92 -30.29 21.32
C GLU A 71 18.39 -30.25 21.44
N CYS A 72 17.65 -29.71 20.46
CA CYS A 72 16.23 -30.05 20.26
C CYS A 72 15.71 -29.58 18.89
N PRO A 73 14.74 -30.30 18.30
CA PRO A 73 14.56 -30.39 16.87
C PRO A 73 13.79 -29.20 16.26
N ARG A 74 14.21 -28.82 15.04
CA ARG A 74 13.48 -27.96 14.10
C ARG A 74 11.98 -28.30 14.11
N SER A 75 11.16 -27.42 14.69
CA SER A 75 9.72 -27.46 14.52
C SER A 75 9.35 -26.81 13.16
N PRO A 76 8.60 -27.46 12.25
CA PRO A 76 8.30 -26.95 10.90
C PRO A 76 7.29 -25.78 10.85
N GLY A 77 7.02 -25.09 11.97
CA GLY A 77 5.87 -24.18 12.09
C GLY A 77 6.17 -22.68 11.93
N ALA A 78 7.43 -22.25 12.02
CA ALA A 78 7.77 -20.81 12.05
C ALA A 78 7.67 -20.15 10.66
N GLU A 79 8.06 -20.86 9.60
CA GLU A 79 7.98 -20.33 8.22
C GLU A 79 6.53 -20.32 7.71
N SER A 80 5.73 -21.32 8.06
CA SER A 80 4.30 -21.40 7.71
C SER A 80 3.47 -20.28 8.36
N ARG A 81 3.82 -19.84 9.58
CA ARG A 81 3.15 -18.71 10.24
C ARG A 81 3.45 -17.38 9.57
N THR A 82 4.68 -17.15 9.13
CA THR A 82 5.06 -15.91 8.44
C THR A 82 4.51 -15.86 7.01
N SER A 83 4.45 -16.99 6.30
CA SER A 83 3.81 -17.08 4.98
C SER A 83 2.29 -16.87 5.07
N ALA A 84 1.61 -17.53 6.03
CA ALA A 84 0.18 -17.33 6.27
C ALA A 84 -0.15 -15.88 6.67
N HIS A 85 0.72 -15.22 7.44
CA HIS A 85 0.55 -13.80 7.76
C HIS A 85 0.70 -12.89 6.53
N LYS A 86 1.67 -13.17 5.65
CA LYS A 86 1.85 -12.45 4.38
C LYS A 86 0.66 -12.66 3.44
N GLU A 87 0.15 -13.88 3.34
CA GLU A 87 -1.04 -14.20 2.54
C GLU A 87 -2.29 -13.49 3.08
N ARG A 88 -2.45 -13.42 4.41
CA ARG A 88 -3.53 -12.67 5.05
C ARG A 88 -3.43 -11.17 4.77
N ILE A 89 -2.24 -10.58 4.83
CA ILE A 89 -2.02 -9.18 4.45
C ILE A 89 -2.39 -8.97 2.97
N ALA A 90 -1.89 -9.81 2.07
CA ALA A 90 -2.17 -9.69 0.63
C ALA A 90 -3.66 -9.87 0.29
N ALA A 91 -4.37 -10.73 1.03
CA ALA A 91 -5.81 -10.90 0.89
C ALA A 91 -6.58 -9.64 1.35
N LEU A 92 -6.20 -9.06 2.49
CA LEU A 92 -6.79 -7.81 2.98
C LEU A 92 -6.52 -6.64 2.02
N GLU A 93 -5.32 -6.56 1.43
CA GLU A 93 -4.98 -5.54 0.44
C GLU A 93 -5.77 -5.69 -0.86
N ARG A 94 -5.97 -6.93 -1.32
CA ARG A 94 -6.87 -7.21 -2.45
C ARG A 94 -8.30 -6.76 -2.15
N GLN A 95 -8.80 -7.06 -0.96
CA GLN A 95 -10.15 -6.69 -0.54
C GLN A 95 -10.32 -5.16 -0.46
N LEU A 96 -9.35 -4.47 0.13
CA LEU A 96 -9.33 -3.00 0.18
C LEU A 96 -9.31 -2.39 -1.22
N ASN A 97 -8.53 -2.95 -2.16
CA ASN A 97 -8.46 -2.46 -3.53
C ASN A 97 -9.80 -2.61 -4.27
N ILE A 98 -10.52 -3.72 -4.04
CA ILE A 98 -11.88 -3.92 -4.58
C ILE A 98 -12.81 -2.83 -4.04
N GLU A 99 -12.81 -2.59 -2.73
CA GLU A 99 -13.67 -1.58 -2.12
C GLU A 99 -13.34 -0.16 -2.60
N LEU A 100 -12.06 0.17 -2.78
CA LEU A 100 -11.65 1.45 -3.37
C LEU A 100 -12.13 1.62 -4.80
N LYS A 101 -12.10 0.57 -5.63
CA LYS A 101 -12.61 0.60 -7.00
C LYS A 101 -14.13 0.76 -7.04
N VAL A 102 -14.85 0.08 -6.14
CA VAL A 102 -16.31 0.23 -6.01
C VAL A 102 -16.64 1.66 -5.58
N LYS A 103 -15.96 2.19 -4.56
CA LYS A 103 -16.10 3.58 -4.11
C LYS A 103 -15.91 4.56 -5.26
N GLN A 104 -14.81 4.45 -6.00
CA GLN A 104 -14.50 5.33 -7.13
C GLN A 104 -15.54 5.21 -8.26
N GLY A 105 -15.98 3.99 -8.57
CA GLY A 105 -17.01 3.76 -9.58
C GLY A 105 -18.33 4.43 -9.21
N VAL A 106 -18.73 4.34 -7.94
CA VAL A 106 -19.92 5.00 -7.42
C VAL A 106 -19.77 6.52 -7.39
N GLU A 107 -18.62 7.06 -6.96
CA GLU A 107 -18.33 8.50 -6.97
C GLU A 107 -18.39 9.10 -8.38
N ASN A 108 -17.94 8.35 -9.40
CA ASN A 108 -18.02 8.77 -10.80
C ASN A 108 -19.46 8.71 -11.37
N MET A 109 -20.30 7.84 -10.82
CA MET A 109 -21.69 7.66 -11.26
C MET A 109 -22.65 8.69 -10.63
N ILE A 110 -22.38 9.15 -9.40
CA ILE A 110 -23.22 10.12 -8.67
C ILE A 110 -23.53 11.39 -9.49
N PRO A 111 -22.56 12.06 -10.15
CA PRO A 111 -22.82 13.25 -10.95
C PRO A 111 -23.79 13.01 -12.11
N ILE A 112 -23.84 11.78 -12.66
CA ILE A 112 -24.73 11.41 -13.78
C ILE A 112 -26.20 11.43 -13.32
N TYR A 113 -26.46 11.04 -12.06
CA TYR A 113 -27.81 10.98 -11.51
C TYR A 113 -28.23 12.25 -10.75
N ALA A 114 -27.30 13.17 -10.49
CA ALA A 114 -27.56 14.39 -9.73
C ALA A 114 -28.54 15.37 -10.41
N ASN A 115 -28.63 15.35 -11.74
CA ASN A 115 -29.46 16.28 -12.53
C ASN A 115 -30.67 15.61 -13.22
N GLY A 116 -31.01 14.37 -12.85
CA GLY A 116 -31.99 13.54 -13.56
C GLY A 116 -33.43 13.56 -13.02
N SER A 117 -34.30 12.78 -13.69
CA SER A 117 -35.72 12.55 -13.39
C SER A 117 -35.95 11.82 -12.05
N THR A 118 -37.22 11.59 -11.65
CA THR A 118 -37.58 10.87 -10.42
C THR A 118 -37.02 9.44 -10.36
N LYS A 119 -36.79 8.78 -11.51
CA LYS A 119 -36.09 7.50 -11.62
C LYS A 119 -34.60 7.63 -11.24
N ASP A 120 -33.97 8.73 -11.62
CA ASP A 120 -32.56 9.02 -11.34
C ASP A 120 -32.34 9.37 -9.86
N LYS A 121 -33.34 9.95 -9.18
CA LYS A 121 -33.31 10.12 -7.71
C LYS A 121 -33.19 8.80 -6.95
N LYS A 122 -33.89 7.74 -7.37
CA LYS A 122 -33.77 6.41 -6.74
C LYS A 122 -32.39 5.81 -6.97
N MET A 123 -31.86 5.94 -8.19
CA MET A 123 -30.50 5.49 -8.52
C MET A 123 -29.42 6.25 -7.74
N LEU A 124 -29.59 7.57 -7.60
CA LEU A 124 -28.72 8.42 -6.79
C LEU A 124 -28.71 7.99 -5.32
N GLN A 125 -29.89 7.70 -4.75
CA GLN A 125 -30.00 7.22 -3.37
C GLN A 125 -29.27 5.89 -3.18
N THR A 126 -29.45 4.94 -4.10
CA THR A 126 -28.72 3.65 -4.07
C THR A 126 -27.20 3.86 -4.18
N ALA A 127 -26.76 4.72 -5.08
CA ALA A 127 -25.34 5.05 -5.23
C ALA A 127 -24.77 5.68 -3.95
N GLN A 128 -25.49 6.62 -3.31
CA GLN A 128 -25.08 7.22 -2.04
C GLN A 128 -25.00 6.18 -0.91
N GLN A 129 -25.96 5.26 -0.83
CA GLN A 129 -25.92 4.17 0.15
C GLN A 129 -24.72 3.25 -0.07
N MET A 130 -24.46 2.83 -1.31
CA MET A 130 -23.29 2.02 -1.65
C MET A 130 -21.97 2.73 -1.33
N LEU A 131 -21.91 4.06 -1.53
CA LEU A 131 -20.77 4.87 -1.16
C LEU A 131 -20.55 4.88 0.36
N GLN A 132 -21.61 5.05 1.13
CA GLN A 132 -21.55 5.04 2.59
C GLN A 132 -21.09 3.67 3.12
N ASP A 133 -21.68 2.59 2.60
CA ASP A 133 -21.32 1.23 2.99
C ASP A 133 -19.85 0.91 2.67
N SER A 134 -19.37 1.32 1.48
CA SER A 134 -17.97 1.15 1.10
C SER A 134 -17.03 1.95 2.01
N LYS A 135 -17.38 3.20 2.35
CA LYS A 135 -16.59 4.00 3.30
C LYS A 135 -16.51 3.35 4.68
N THR A 136 -17.63 2.85 5.21
CA THR A 136 -17.66 2.17 6.50
C THR A 136 -16.87 0.86 6.49
N LYS A 137 -16.87 0.10 5.39
CA LYS A 137 -16.05 -1.12 5.29
C LYS A 137 -14.55 -0.80 5.27
N ILE A 138 -14.15 0.23 4.52
CA ILE A 138 -12.76 0.71 4.50
C ILE A 138 -12.33 1.17 5.90
N ASP A 139 -13.17 1.96 6.58
CA ASP A 139 -12.88 2.48 7.91
C ASP A 139 -12.74 1.38 8.97
N LYS A 140 -13.62 0.37 8.93
CA LYS A 140 -13.50 -0.83 9.77
C LYS A 140 -12.23 -1.61 9.48
N GLN A 141 -11.85 -1.76 8.21
CA GLN A 141 -10.60 -2.43 7.84
C GLN A 141 -9.37 -1.66 8.31
N LEU A 142 -9.39 -0.32 8.28
CA LEU A 142 -8.29 0.51 8.76
C LEU A 142 -8.20 0.53 10.29
N THR A 143 -9.34 0.50 11.00
CA THR A 143 -9.39 0.52 12.47
C THR A 143 -8.99 -0.84 13.08
N CYS A 144 -9.23 -1.94 12.38
CA CYS A 144 -8.88 -3.28 12.84
C CYS A 144 -7.44 -3.73 12.45
N ARG A 145 -6.64 -2.86 11.84
CA ARG A 145 -5.27 -3.13 11.39
C ARG A 145 -4.25 -2.56 12.36
#